data_AF-A0A495MJL7-F1
#
_entry.id   AF-A0A495MJL7-F1
#
_cell.length_a   1.000
_cell.length_b   1.000
_cell.length_c   1.000
_cell.angle_alpha   90.00
_cell.angle_beta   90.00
_cell.angle_gamma   90.00
#
_symmetry.space_group_name_H-M   'P 1'
#
loop_
_entity.id
_entity.type
_entity.pdbx_description
1 polymer ?
#
loop_
_entity_poly.entity_id
_entity_poly.type
_entity_poly.pdbx_seq_one_letter_code
_entity_poly.pdbx_strand_id
1 'polypeptide(L)'
;MKKIFIFIASTIIGIQAPQLISLKEYYSGKGVIFDKNYKYPFIESDYKQPFTPTLKQIKQAEDLLFSDYYDYRTKVLDSFKSNYKLNTKLKEPKKVKNKFFKYYRQYAGYTNNSNDSIIYIGLFNFSNQKKANQYFEGWDKTLSLGSGEYYQDNQEFYLMNLTQKKIVFK
;
A
#
# COMPACT_ATOMS: atom_id res chain seq x y z
N MET A 1 -59.89 15.07 -5.55
CA MET A 1 -58.99 13.92 -5.80
C MET A 1 -57.56 14.38 -5.66
N LYS A 2 -56.89 14.05 -4.55
CA LYS A 2 -55.50 14.47 -4.26
C LYS A 2 -54.52 13.55 -5.00
N LYS A 3 -53.71 14.11 -5.91
CA LYS A 3 -52.62 13.38 -6.57
C LYS A 3 -51.48 13.20 -5.57
N ILE A 4 -51.14 11.96 -5.25
CA ILE A 4 -49.96 11.61 -4.46
C ILE A 4 -48.77 11.59 -5.42
N PHE A 5 -47.83 12.51 -5.22
CA PHE A 5 -46.52 12.46 -5.86
C PHE A 5 -45.62 11.54 -5.03
N ILE A 6 -45.26 10.39 -5.60
CA ILE A 6 -44.25 9.49 -5.03
C ILE A 6 -42.88 10.04 -5.43
N PHE A 7 -42.16 10.60 -4.48
CA PHE A 7 -40.77 11.03 -4.66
C PHE A 7 -39.88 9.79 -4.51
N ILE A 8 -39.43 9.23 -5.64
CA ILE A 8 -38.42 8.17 -5.65
C ILE A 8 -37.08 8.83 -5.36
N ALA A 9 -36.62 8.74 -4.11
CA ALA A 9 -35.27 9.12 -3.74
C ALA A 9 -34.28 8.14 -4.37
N SER A 10 -33.67 8.53 -5.48
CA SER A 10 -32.55 7.79 -6.06
C SER A 10 -31.34 7.97 -5.14
N THR A 11 -31.04 6.94 -4.34
CA THR A 11 -29.74 6.84 -3.66
C THR A 11 -28.67 6.66 -4.73
N ILE A 12 -28.04 7.76 -5.13
CA ILE A 12 -26.80 7.73 -5.92
C ILE A 12 -25.75 7.08 -5.01
N ILE A 13 -25.46 5.81 -5.26
CA ILE A 13 -24.30 5.14 -4.68
C ILE A 13 -23.09 5.78 -5.36
N GLY A 14 -22.60 6.87 -4.78
CA GLY A 14 -21.39 7.53 -5.25
C GLY A 14 -20.23 6.56 -5.07
N ILE A 15 -19.69 6.05 -6.18
CA ILE A 15 -18.40 5.37 -6.18
C ILE A 15 -17.38 6.44 -5.77
N GLN A 16 -16.92 6.40 -4.52
CA GLN A 16 -15.95 7.36 -4.03
C GLN A 16 -14.62 7.06 -4.70
N ALA A 17 -14.17 7.95 -5.57
CA ALA A 17 -12.89 7.79 -6.27
C ALA A 17 -11.73 7.70 -5.25
N PRO A 18 -10.66 6.94 -5.55
CA PRO A 18 -9.50 6.85 -4.67
C PRO A 18 -8.92 8.23 -4.34
N GLN A 19 -8.53 8.43 -3.08
CA GLN A 19 -8.03 9.72 -2.62
C GLN A 19 -6.54 9.87 -2.92
N LEU A 20 -6.19 10.81 -3.81
CA LEU A 20 -4.79 11.19 -4.03
C LEU A 20 -4.25 12.01 -2.86
N ILE A 21 -3.03 11.69 -2.42
CA ILE A 21 -2.33 12.35 -1.32
C ILE A 21 -0.86 12.64 -1.66
N SER A 22 -0.26 13.54 -0.90
CA SER A 22 1.18 13.79 -0.89
C SER A 22 1.68 13.83 0.56
N LEU A 23 2.73 13.05 0.84
CA LEU A 23 3.40 12.99 2.14
C LEU A 23 4.87 13.36 1.93
N LYS A 24 5.12 14.65 1.69
CA LYS A 24 6.44 15.17 1.27
C LYS A 24 7.55 14.88 2.27
N GLU A 25 7.18 14.74 3.55
CA GLU A 25 8.09 14.34 4.60
C GLU A 25 8.51 12.87 4.51
N TYR A 26 7.80 12.02 3.76
CA TYR A 26 8.13 10.60 3.54
C TYR A 26 8.74 10.34 2.15
N TYR A 27 8.19 10.97 1.11
CA TYR A 27 8.58 10.75 -0.28
C TYR A 27 8.23 11.92 -1.20
N SER A 28 8.89 12.02 -2.36
CA SER A 28 8.60 13.04 -3.38
C SER A 28 7.50 12.65 -4.37
N GLY A 29 7.12 11.37 -4.42
CA GLY A 29 6.08 10.85 -5.30
C GLY A 29 4.64 11.20 -4.88
N LYS A 30 3.67 10.59 -5.56
CA LYS A 30 2.24 10.66 -5.22
C LYS A 30 1.81 9.40 -4.47
N GLY A 31 0.80 9.54 -3.60
CA GLY A 31 0.14 8.41 -2.96
C GLY A 31 -1.34 8.36 -3.33
N VAL A 32 -1.95 7.19 -3.25
CA VAL A 32 -3.39 7.00 -3.33
C VAL A 32 -3.88 6.16 -2.16
N ILE A 33 -5.00 6.55 -1.56
CA ILE A 33 -5.70 5.78 -0.54
C ILE A 33 -6.94 5.14 -1.17
N PHE A 34 -6.98 3.82 -1.17
CA PHE A 34 -8.17 3.06 -1.52
C PHE A 34 -9.13 3.02 -0.34
N ASP A 35 -10.41 3.24 -0.62
CA ASP A 35 -11.45 3.22 0.39
C ASP A 35 -11.83 1.79 0.79
N LYS A 36 -12.64 1.67 1.85
CA LYS A 36 -13.16 0.38 2.31
C LYS A 36 -14.01 -0.38 1.28
N ASN A 37 -14.51 0.29 0.24
CA ASN A 37 -15.35 -0.32 -0.78
C ASN A 37 -14.51 -0.89 -1.94
N TYR A 38 -13.21 -0.56 -1.98
CA TYR A 38 -12.29 -1.11 -2.93
C TYR A 38 -12.21 -2.64 -2.81
N LYS A 39 -12.41 -3.32 -3.94
CA LYS A 39 -12.31 -4.78 -4.03
C LYS A 39 -10.87 -5.16 -4.34
N TYR A 40 -10.17 -5.72 -3.37
CA TYR A 40 -8.84 -6.25 -3.60
C TYR A 40 -8.89 -7.40 -4.60
N PRO A 41 -7.94 -7.48 -5.56
CA PRO A 41 -7.87 -8.58 -6.50
C PRO A 41 -7.41 -9.90 -5.85
N PHE A 42 -6.95 -9.85 -4.60
CA PHE A 42 -6.55 -10.99 -3.78
C PHE A 42 -6.98 -10.71 -2.33
N ILE A 43 -7.26 -11.77 -1.57
CA ILE A 43 -7.66 -11.68 -0.18
C ILE A 43 -6.76 -12.58 0.65
N GLU A 44 -6.17 -12.02 1.70
CA GLU A 44 -5.35 -12.78 2.65
C GLU A 44 -6.21 -13.79 3.43
N SER A 45 -5.65 -14.95 3.77
CA SER A 45 -6.40 -16.00 4.48
C SER A 45 -6.95 -15.56 5.85
N ASP A 46 -6.29 -14.60 6.50
CA ASP A 46 -6.69 -14.01 7.77
C ASP A 46 -7.49 -12.71 7.62
N TYR A 47 -7.84 -12.31 6.41
CA TYR A 47 -8.64 -11.12 6.14
C TYR A 47 -10.04 -11.22 6.76
N LYS A 48 -10.48 -10.15 7.43
CA LYS A 48 -11.83 -10.06 8.00
C LYS A 48 -12.70 -9.03 7.28
N GLN A 49 -12.28 -7.76 7.29
CA GLN A 49 -13.07 -6.67 6.68
C GLN A 49 -12.18 -5.48 6.29
N PRO A 50 -12.54 -4.73 5.23
CA PRO A 50 -11.76 -3.59 4.76
C PRO A 50 -12.06 -2.34 5.59
N PHE A 51 -11.11 -1.40 5.60
CA PHE A 51 -11.33 -0.03 6.10
C PHE A 51 -10.54 0.97 5.26
N THR A 52 -10.97 2.24 5.25
CA THR A 52 -10.21 3.33 4.61
C THR A 52 -9.13 3.83 5.58
N PRO A 53 -7.83 3.68 5.29
CA PRO A 53 -6.77 4.15 6.17
C PRO A 53 -6.82 5.67 6.38
N THR A 54 -6.63 6.10 7.62
CA THR A 54 -6.40 7.52 7.94
C THR A 54 -4.96 7.91 7.62
N LEU A 55 -4.71 9.21 7.42
CA LEU A 55 -3.34 9.72 7.25
C LEU A 55 -2.44 9.39 8.45
N LYS A 56 -2.99 9.35 9.67
CA LYS A 56 -2.23 8.95 10.87
C LYS A 56 -1.75 7.50 10.75
N GLN A 57 -2.63 6.58 10.37
CA GLN A 57 -2.28 5.16 10.18
C GLN A 57 -1.26 4.99 9.04
N ILE A 58 -1.41 5.74 7.95
CA ILE A 58 -0.45 5.70 6.84
C ILE A 58 0.94 6.16 7.28
N LYS A 59 1.04 7.26 8.03
CA LYS A 59 2.33 7.74 8.56
C LYS A 59 2.98 6.71 9.49
N GLN A 60 2.19 6.08 10.37
CA GLN A 60 2.66 4.97 11.20
C GLN A 60 3.16 3.79 10.37
N ALA A 61 2.46 3.44 9.29
CA ALA A 61 2.84 2.36 8.39
C ALA A 61 4.16 2.67 7.64
N GLU A 62 4.36 3.90 7.19
CA GLU A 62 5.61 4.34 6.56
C GLU A 62 6.79 4.41 7.55
N ASP A 63 6.56 4.91 8.78
CA ASP A 63 7.60 4.89 9.83
C ASP A 63 8.03 3.44 10.15
N LEU A 64 7.05 2.53 10.21
CA LEU A 64 7.29 1.11 10.42
C LEU A 64 8.04 0.48 9.25
N LEU A 65 7.64 0.78 8.00
CA LEU A 65 8.38 0.36 6.81
C LEU A 65 9.85 0.72 6.94
N PHE A 66 10.17 1.96 7.28
CA PHE A 66 11.56 2.42 7.31
C PHE A 66 12.35 1.83 8.46
N SER A 67 11.73 1.57 9.61
CA SER A 67 12.39 1.03 10.80
C SER A 67 12.60 -0.48 10.74
N ASP A 68 11.62 -1.24 10.26
CA ASP A 68 11.65 -2.71 10.26
C ASP A 68 12.18 -3.34 8.97
N TYR A 69 12.33 -2.57 7.89
CA TYR A 69 12.67 -3.08 6.55
C TYR A 69 13.82 -4.08 6.54
N TYR A 70 14.94 -3.71 7.17
CA TYR A 70 16.15 -4.52 7.10
C TYR A 70 15.94 -5.89 7.74
N ASP A 71 15.42 -5.91 8.96
CA ASP A 71 15.18 -7.14 9.72
C ASP A 71 14.13 -8.02 9.04
N TYR A 72 13.08 -7.41 8.49
CA TYR A 72 12.10 -8.11 7.66
C TYR A 72 12.76 -8.78 6.45
N ARG A 73 13.54 -8.02 5.67
CA ARG A 73 14.19 -8.55 4.45
C ARG A 73 15.22 -9.61 4.77
N THR A 74 15.95 -9.50 5.88
CA THR A 74 16.86 -10.54 6.36
C THR A 74 16.08 -11.82 6.68
N LYS A 75 14.99 -11.74 7.44
CA LYS A 75 14.14 -12.92 7.73
C LYS A 75 13.61 -13.60 6.48
N VAL A 76 13.19 -12.83 5.47
CA VAL A 76 12.78 -13.36 4.16
C VAL A 76 13.93 -14.10 3.49
N LEU A 77 15.12 -13.49 3.41
CA LEU A 77 16.27 -14.15 2.76
C LEU A 77 16.67 -15.44 3.49
N ASP A 78 16.64 -15.42 4.82
CA ASP A 78 16.96 -16.56 5.67
C ASP A 78 15.96 -17.71 5.47
N SER A 79 14.65 -17.42 5.35
CA SER A 79 13.63 -18.45 5.12
C SER A 79 13.79 -19.15 3.78
N PHE A 80 14.33 -18.46 2.77
CA PHE A 80 14.67 -19.03 1.48
C PHE A 80 16.10 -19.60 1.42
N LYS A 81 16.85 -19.59 2.53
CA LYS A 81 18.28 -19.99 2.58
C LYS A 81 19.11 -19.29 1.49
N SER A 82 18.80 -18.03 1.22
CA SER A 82 19.44 -17.25 0.16
C SER A 82 20.84 -16.83 0.57
N ASN A 83 21.79 -16.93 -0.36
CA ASN A 83 23.15 -16.38 -0.17
C ASN A 83 23.24 -14.88 -0.51
N TYR A 84 22.12 -14.23 -0.85
CA TYR A 84 22.09 -12.82 -1.18
C TYR A 84 22.41 -11.97 0.06
N LYS A 85 23.37 -11.07 -0.07
CA LYS A 85 23.78 -10.16 1.01
C LYS A 85 23.03 -8.84 0.90
N LEU A 86 22.11 -8.60 1.84
CA LEU A 86 21.43 -7.32 1.95
C LEU A 86 22.42 -6.19 2.29
N ASN A 87 22.25 -5.03 1.68
CA ASN A 87 23.07 -3.86 1.97
C ASN A 87 22.88 -3.41 3.43
N THR A 88 23.92 -3.53 4.26
CA THR A 88 23.90 -3.21 5.70
C THR A 88 23.55 -1.76 6.00
N LYS A 89 23.74 -0.83 5.05
CA LYS A 89 23.30 0.57 5.20
C LYS A 89 21.79 0.67 5.38
N LEU A 90 21.02 -0.30 4.90
CA LEU A 90 19.56 -0.33 5.03
C LEU A 90 19.09 -0.62 6.46
N LYS A 91 19.99 -0.91 7.41
CA LYS A 91 19.70 -0.87 8.85
C LYS A 91 19.32 0.53 9.34
N GLU A 92 19.78 1.57 8.66
CA GLU A 92 19.43 2.95 8.99
C GLU A 92 18.09 3.32 8.33
N PRO A 93 17.05 3.72 9.09
CA PRO A 93 15.74 4.05 8.51
C PRO A 93 15.80 5.15 7.44
N LYS A 94 16.71 6.12 7.61
CA LYS A 94 16.94 7.17 6.62
C LYS A 94 17.40 6.62 5.27
N LYS A 95 18.18 5.54 5.24
CA LYS A 95 18.65 4.91 3.99
C LYS A 95 17.52 4.15 3.30
N VAL A 96 16.64 3.50 4.07
CA VAL A 96 15.42 2.86 3.56
C VAL A 96 14.47 3.91 2.94
N LYS A 97 14.23 4.99 3.67
CA LYS A 97 13.47 6.14 3.16
C LYS A 97 14.06 6.70 1.86
N ASN A 98 15.38 6.87 1.80
CA ASN A 98 16.06 7.33 0.59
C ASN A 98 15.89 6.35 -0.59
N LYS A 99 15.97 5.04 -0.33
CA LYS A 99 15.73 4.00 -1.35
C LYS A 99 14.36 4.19 -2.00
N PHE A 100 13.33 4.44 -1.20
CA PHE A 100 11.95 4.57 -1.69
C PHE A 100 11.51 6.01 -1.95
N PHE A 101 12.39 7.01 -1.86
CA PHE A 101 11.99 8.41 -1.87
C PHE A 101 11.25 8.83 -3.15
N LYS A 102 11.64 8.27 -4.31
CA LYS A 102 11.03 8.58 -5.62
C LYS A 102 9.84 7.69 -5.99
N TYR A 103 9.46 6.76 -5.13
CA TYR A 103 8.40 5.81 -5.45
C TYR A 103 7.01 6.46 -5.35
N TYR A 104 6.02 5.94 -6.05
CA TYR A 104 4.61 6.27 -5.82
C TYR A 104 4.01 5.22 -4.89
N ARG A 105 2.94 5.58 -4.17
CA ARG A 105 2.34 4.74 -3.13
C ARG A 105 0.89 4.37 -3.40
N GLN A 106 0.55 3.13 -3.13
CA GLN A 106 -0.84 2.69 -2.94
C GLN A 106 -1.02 2.30 -1.48
N TYR A 107 -2.08 2.79 -0.85
CA TYR A 107 -2.47 2.42 0.51
C TYR A 107 -3.85 1.81 0.52
N ALA A 108 -4.00 0.73 1.27
CA ALA A 108 -5.28 0.11 1.51
C ALA A 108 -5.26 -0.57 2.88
N GLY A 109 -6.41 -0.63 3.56
CA GLY A 109 -6.51 -1.14 4.94
C GLY A 109 -7.49 -2.29 5.08
N TYR A 110 -7.20 -3.21 5.98
CA TYR A 110 -8.14 -4.23 6.44
C TYR A 110 -7.84 -4.66 7.87
N THR A 111 -8.85 -5.13 8.59
CA THR A 111 -8.63 -5.84 9.84
C THR A 111 -8.51 -7.33 9.59
N ASN A 112 -7.64 -8.03 10.30
CA ASN A 112 -7.57 -9.49 10.25
C ASN A 112 -8.50 -10.16 11.28
N ASN A 113 -8.50 -11.50 11.31
CA ASN A 113 -9.32 -12.29 12.24
C ASN A 113 -8.96 -12.08 13.73
N SER A 114 -7.76 -11.58 14.03
CA SER A 114 -7.34 -11.18 15.38
C SER A 114 -7.76 -9.74 15.73
N ASN A 115 -8.48 -9.05 14.83
CA ASN A 115 -8.80 -7.63 14.90
C ASN A 115 -7.59 -6.69 14.83
N ASP A 116 -6.45 -7.16 14.34
CA ASP A 116 -5.32 -6.29 14.07
C ASP A 116 -5.58 -5.41 12.86
N SER A 117 -5.12 -4.17 12.91
CA SER A 117 -5.18 -3.25 11.78
C SER A 117 -4.00 -3.48 10.84
N ILE A 118 -4.28 -3.94 9.63
CA ILE A 118 -3.27 -4.16 8.58
C ILE A 118 -3.35 -3.05 7.53
N ILE A 119 -2.20 -2.49 7.17
CA ILE A 119 -2.05 -1.55 6.05
C ILE A 119 -1.19 -2.19 4.96
N TYR A 120 -1.74 -2.29 3.77
CA TYR A 120 -0.98 -2.56 2.55
C TYR A 120 -0.30 -1.26 2.08
N ILE A 121 0.99 -1.36 1.76
CA ILE A 121 1.76 -0.32 1.05
C ILE A 121 2.29 -0.93 -0.24
N GLY A 122 1.77 -0.47 -1.39
CA GLY A 122 2.35 -0.72 -2.70
C GLY A 122 3.32 0.38 -3.08
N LEU A 123 4.51 0.03 -3.54
CA LEU A 123 5.61 0.95 -3.88
C LEU A 123 5.98 0.78 -5.35
N PHE A 124 5.92 1.87 -6.13
CA PHE A 124 6.18 1.84 -7.57
C PHE A 124 7.28 2.84 -7.95
N ASN A 125 8.33 2.40 -8.65
CA ASN A 125 9.48 3.25 -8.96
C ASN A 125 9.17 4.20 -10.14
N PHE A 126 8.89 5.46 -9.83
CA PHE A 126 8.65 6.51 -10.84
C PHE A 126 9.90 7.34 -11.15
N SER A 127 11.11 6.85 -10.84
CA SER A 127 12.36 7.56 -11.17
C SER A 127 12.52 7.81 -12.66
N ASN A 128 12.01 6.91 -13.51
CA ASN A 128 11.83 7.11 -14.95
C ASN A 128 10.33 7.19 -15.25
N GLN A 129 9.76 8.40 -15.20
CA GLN A 129 8.32 8.60 -15.35
C GLN A 129 7.76 8.09 -16.69
N LYS A 130 8.50 8.26 -17.80
CA LYS A 130 8.05 7.79 -19.12
C LYS A 130 7.83 6.29 -19.13
N LYS A 131 8.80 5.51 -18.63
CA LYS A 131 8.66 4.05 -18.52
C LYS A 131 7.59 3.70 -17.48
N ALA A 132 7.64 4.30 -16.30
CA ALA A 132 6.69 4.01 -15.21
C ALA A 132 5.23 4.21 -15.65
N ASN A 133 4.92 5.26 -16.41
CA ASN A 133 3.57 5.50 -16.93
C ASN A 133 3.08 4.42 -17.91
N GLN A 134 3.98 3.70 -18.59
CA GLN A 134 3.60 2.61 -19.51
C GLN A 134 3.30 1.31 -18.77
N TYR A 135 3.99 1.05 -17.66
CA TYR A 135 3.86 -0.20 -16.90
C TYR A 135 2.89 -0.08 -15.71
N PHE A 136 2.82 1.10 -15.08
CA PHE A 136 1.93 1.39 -13.97
C PHE A 136 0.74 2.24 -14.43
N GLU A 137 0.17 1.92 -15.58
CA GLU A 137 -1.04 2.58 -16.07
C GLU A 137 -2.19 2.36 -15.08
N GLY A 138 -2.87 3.44 -14.70
CA GLY A 138 -3.99 3.37 -13.76
C GLY A 138 -3.61 3.02 -12.31
N TRP A 139 -2.35 3.18 -11.92
CA TRP A 139 -1.88 2.94 -10.54
C TRP A 139 -2.64 3.74 -9.47
N ASP A 140 -3.30 4.83 -9.82
CA ASP A 140 -4.12 5.62 -8.91
C ASP A 140 -5.59 5.18 -8.88
N LYS A 141 -5.98 4.20 -9.68
CA LYS A 141 -7.37 3.73 -9.85
C LYS A 141 -7.56 2.29 -9.43
N THR A 142 -6.57 1.44 -9.68
CA THR A 142 -6.59 0.02 -9.33
C THR A 142 -5.28 -0.38 -8.67
N LEU A 143 -5.36 -1.29 -7.72
CA LEU A 143 -4.20 -1.89 -7.06
C LEU A 143 -3.35 -2.58 -8.14
N SER A 144 -2.10 -2.12 -8.26
CA SER A 144 -1.20 -2.57 -9.32
C SER A 144 -0.38 -3.76 -8.85
N LEU A 145 -0.52 -4.90 -9.51
CA LEU A 145 0.30 -6.10 -9.35
C LEU A 145 0.80 -6.55 -10.71
N GLY A 146 1.98 -6.05 -11.11
CA GLY A 146 2.58 -6.47 -12.36
C GLY A 146 3.49 -7.68 -12.20
N SER A 147 3.73 -8.38 -13.30
CA SER A 147 4.66 -9.51 -13.39
C SER A 147 5.59 -9.35 -14.58
N GLY A 148 6.80 -9.90 -14.46
CA GLY A 148 7.89 -9.72 -15.42
C GLY A 148 9.02 -8.85 -14.88
N GLU A 149 10.14 -8.82 -15.62
CA GLU A 149 11.42 -8.20 -15.21
C GLU A 149 11.25 -6.75 -14.73
N TYR A 150 10.51 -5.93 -15.50
CA TYR A 150 10.30 -4.54 -15.12
C TYR A 150 9.68 -4.39 -13.72
N TYR A 151 8.66 -5.18 -13.42
CA TYR A 151 7.97 -5.08 -12.13
C TYR A 151 8.81 -5.64 -10.99
N GLN A 152 9.58 -6.70 -11.21
CA GLN A 152 10.49 -7.24 -10.20
C GLN A 152 11.50 -6.20 -9.70
N ASP A 153 11.94 -5.30 -10.58
CA ASP A 153 12.90 -4.24 -10.25
C ASP A 153 12.24 -2.93 -9.77
N ASN A 154 10.98 -2.68 -10.14
CA ASN A 154 10.33 -1.38 -9.98
C ASN A 154 9.08 -1.42 -9.11
N GLN A 155 8.68 -2.58 -8.61
CA GLN A 155 7.53 -2.74 -7.73
C GLN A 155 7.96 -3.50 -6.47
N GLU A 156 7.57 -2.98 -5.31
CA GLU A 156 7.61 -3.71 -4.04
C GLU A 156 6.29 -3.51 -3.32
N PHE A 157 5.91 -4.42 -2.41
CA PHE A 157 4.77 -4.21 -1.55
C PHE A 157 5.01 -4.83 -0.17
N TYR A 158 4.33 -4.27 0.82
CA TYR A 158 4.48 -4.67 2.21
C TYR A 158 3.14 -4.59 2.94
N LEU A 159 2.95 -5.49 3.90
CA LEU A 159 1.81 -5.49 4.81
C LEU A 159 2.30 -5.08 6.20
N MET A 160 1.73 -4.01 6.75
CA MET A 160 2.08 -3.45 8.05
C MET A 160 1.01 -3.82 9.06
N ASN A 161 1.36 -4.57 10.10
CA ASN A 161 0.47 -4.76 11.23
C ASN A 161 0.68 -3.62 12.23
N LEU A 162 -0.25 -2.66 12.27
CA LEU A 162 -0.15 -1.49 13.14
C LEU A 162 -0.40 -1.82 14.61
N THR A 163 -1.19 -2.85 14.91
CA THR A 163 -1.44 -3.30 16.29
C THR A 163 -0.19 -3.93 16.87
N GLN A 164 0.45 -4.82 16.12
CA GLN A 164 1.66 -5.54 16.52
C GLN A 164 2.95 -4.75 16.23
N LYS A 165 2.85 -3.61 15.55
CA LYS A 165 3.97 -2.73 15.16
C LYS A 165 5.10 -3.48 14.45
N LYS A 166 4.75 -4.28 13.46
CA LYS A 166 5.72 -5.01 12.64
C LYS A 166 5.27 -5.18 11.19
N ILE A 167 6.24 -5.38 10.30
CA ILE A 167 5.96 -5.87 8.95
C ILE A 167 5.48 -7.32 9.06
N VAL A 168 4.37 -7.65 8.41
CA VAL A 168 3.83 -9.01 8.35
C VAL A 168 4.77 -9.87 7.49
N PHE A 169 5.29 -10.93 8.10
CA PHE A 169 6.06 -11.99 7.44
C PHE A 169 5.19 -13.24 7.38
N LYS A 170 5.09 -13.85 6.20
CA LYS A 170 4.31 -15.07 5.93
C LYS A 170 5.23 -16.14 5.35
#